data_AF-A0A9P0M5I1-F1
#
_entry.id   AF-A0A9P0M5I1-F1
#
_cell.length_a   1.000
_cell.length_b   1.000
_cell.length_c   1.000
_cell.angle_alpha   90.00
_cell.angle_beta   90.00
_cell.angle_gamma   90.00
#
_symmetry.space_group_name_H-M   'P 1'
#
loop_
_entity.id
_entity.type
_entity.pdbx_description
1 polymer ?
#
loop_
_entity_poly.entity_id
_entity_poly.type
_entity_poly.pdbx_seq_one_letter_code
_entity_poly.pdbx_strand_id
1 'polypeptide(L)'
;MGDAQPAQQQGKNNMDFYIRLARPLIFNLPEAQDRVLASAWVRKIKDADMGREKLRTDYIKLLLFALQRKKLVGIFSEDPTGYEKLEEFPEEYDESRQLGGLVQKGTIH
;
A
#
# COMPACT_ATOMS: atom_id res chain seq x y z
N MET A 1 -35.49 11.89 -11.45
CA MET A 1 -34.80 12.12 -10.16
C MET A 1 -34.40 10.77 -9.61
N GLY A 2 -33.11 10.62 -9.32
CA GLY A 2 -32.47 9.34 -9.00
C GLY A 2 -31.00 9.44 -9.38
N ASP A 3 -30.31 10.36 -8.72
CA ASP A 3 -28.92 10.71 -8.97
C ASP A 3 -27.97 9.50 -8.87
N ALA A 4 -27.08 9.40 -9.84
CA ALA A 4 -26.02 8.40 -9.90
C ALA A 4 -25.03 8.53 -8.73
N GLN A 5 -24.53 7.37 -8.28
CA GLN A 5 -23.82 7.11 -7.02
C GLN A 5 -22.52 7.93 -6.79
N PRO A 6 -22.14 8.20 -5.51
CA PRO A 6 -20.86 8.79 -5.15
C PRO A 6 -19.79 7.70 -4.96
N ALA A 7 -19.39 7.00 -6.03
CA ALA A 7 -18.30 6.01 -5.94
C ALA A 7 -16.93 6.66 -5.67
N GLN A 8 -16.77 7.96 -5.94
CA GLN A 8 -15.49 8.67 -5.85
C GLN A 8 -15.07 9.12 -4.43
N GLN A 9 -15.92 8.93 -3.40
CA GLN A 9 -15.61 9.39 -2.03
C GLN A 9 -14.97 8.34 -1.12
N GLN A 10 -15.11 7.03 -1.41
CA GLN A 10 -14.55 5.98 -0.55
C GLN A 10 -13.02 5.88 -0.64
N GLY A 11 -12.46 6.03 -1.84
CA GLY A 11 -11.02 5.92 -2.10
C GLY A 11 -10.16 6.98 -1.42
N LYS A 12 -10.59 8.24 -1.52
CA LYS A 12 -9.87 9.39 -0.94
C LYS A 12 -9.83 9.32 0.58
N ASN A 13 -10.94 8.93 1.20
CA ASN A 13 -11.03 8.73 2.65
C ASN A 13 -10.11 7.61 3.14
N ASN A 14 -9.95 6.54 2.34
CA ASN A 14 -9.09 5.42 2.69
C ASN A 14 -7.60 5.80 2.63
N MET A 15 -7.15 6.49 1.57
CA MET A 15 -5.74 6.89 1.45
C MET A 15 -5.32 7.83 2.58
N ASP A 16 -6.12 8.86 2.87
CA ASP A 16 -5.83 9.80 3.96
C ASP A 16 -5.83 9.11 5.34
N PHE A 17 -6.69 8.11 5.54
CA PHE A 17 -6.68 7.27 6.73
C PHE A 17 -5.36 6.49 6.87
N TYR A 18 -4.91 5.79 5.83
CA TYR A 18 -3.65 5.04 5.86
C TYR A 18 -2.44 5.94 6.10
N ILE A 19 -2.40 7.13 5.47
CA ILE A 19 -1.32 8.11 5.69
C ILE A 19 -1.29 8.61 7.14
N ARG A 20 -2.46 8.82 7.76
CA ARG A 20 -2.54 9.18 9.19
C ARG A 20 -2.00 8.07 10.10
N LEU A 21 -2.25 6.80 9.76
CA LEU A 21 -1.68 5.66 10.48
C LEU A 21 -0.16 5.53 10.29
N ALA A 22 0.35 5.88 9.11
CA ALA A 22 1.77 5.78 8.80
C ALA A 22 2.63 6.72 9.67
N ARG A 23 2.16 7.94 9.94
CA ARG A 23 2.94 8.95 10.70
C ARG A 23 3.50 8.45 12.04
N PRO A 24 2.70 7.99 13.01
CA PRO A 24 3.25 7.51 14.28
C PRO A 24 4.18 6.30 14.10
N LEU A 25 3.91 5.43 13.12
CA LEU A 25 4.77 4.27 12.86
C LEU A 25 6.13 4.69 12.30
N ILE A 26 6.17 5.69 11.42
CA ILE A 26 7.41 6.29 10.91
C ILE A 26 8.21 6.87 12.07
N PHE A 27 7.60 7.68 12.94
CA PHE A 27 8.31 8.25 14.10
C PHE A 27 8.88 7.20 15.06
N ASN A 28 8.30 6.00 15.10
CA ASN A 28 8.75 4.88 15.93
C ASN A 28 9.88 4.04 15.29
N LEU A 29 10.32 4.35 14.06
CA LEU A 29 11.49 3.70 13.46
C LEU A 29 12.76 4.10 14.23
N PRO A 30 13.70 3.17 14.45
CA PRO A 30 14.92 3.44 15.23
C PRO A 30 15.88 4.39 14.47
N GLU A 31 16.13 4.10 13.20
CA GLU A 31 17.08 4.80 12.33
C GLU A 31 16.48 6.12 11.81
N ALA A 32 17.24 7.21 11.91
CA ALA A 32 16.80 8.51 11.37
C ALA A 32 16.63 8.48 9.85
N GLN A 33 17.52 7.77 9.16
CA GLN A 33 17.49 7.62 7.72
C GLN A 33 16.22 6.88 7.26
N ASP A 34 15.82 5.81 7.96
CA ASP A 34 14.58 5.09 7.66
C ASP A 34 13.34 5.98 7.82
N ARG A 35 13.35 6.91 8.80
CA ARG A 35 12.25 7.88 8.97
C ARG A 35 12.11 8.80 7.75
N VAL A 36 13.24 9.28 7.24
CA VAL A 36 13.29 10.11 6.03
C VAL A 36 12.80 9.31 4.82
N LEU A 37 13.30 8.08 4.66
CA LEU A 37 12.99 7.22 3.53
C LEU A 37 11.50 6.82 3.50
N ALA A 38 10.95 6.40 4.63
CA ALA A 38 9.52 6.09 4.74
C ALA A 38 8.63 7.31 4.45
N SER A 39 9.06 8.50 4.90
CA SER A 39 8.34 9.74 4.60
C SER A 39 8.35 10.07 3.10
N ALA A 40 9.48 9.83 2.43
CA ALA A 40 9.61 9.99 0.99
C ALA A 40 8.69 9.02 0.23
N TRP A 41 8.61 7.75 0.66
CA TRP A 41 7.67 6.77 0.10
C TRP A 41 6.22 7.18 0.28
N VAL A 42 5.82 7.64 1.48
CA VAL A 42 4.46 8.17 1.71
C VAL A 42 4.14 9.32 0.77
N ARG A 43 5.09 10.24 0.56
CA ARG A 43 4.91 11.36 -0.38
C ARG A 43 4.70 10.86 -1.81
N LYS A 44 5.50 9.89 -2.28
CA LYS A 44 5.34 9.30 -3.61
C LYS A 44 3.99 8.59 -3.76
N ILE A 45 3.61 7.75 -2.80
CA ILE A 45 2.37 6.97 -2.86
C ILE A 45 1.12 7.88 -2.82
N LYS A 46 1.19 9.02 -2.12
CA LYS A 46 0.07 9.98 -2.06
C LYS A 46 -0.20 10.66 -3.41
N ASP A 47 0.82 10.83 -4.23
CA ASP A 47 0.71 11.49 -5.53
C ASP A 47 -0.16 10.66 -6.49
N ALA A 48 -1.16 11.29 -7.10
CA ALA A 48 -2.10 10.63 -8.00
C ALA A 48 -1.49 10.25 -9.34
N ASP A 49 -0.41 10.92 -9.74
CA ASP A 49 0.26 10.70 -11.02
C ASP A 49 1.20 9.47 -10.98
N MET A 50 1.50 8.97 -9.77
CA MET A 50 2.40 7.84 -9.56
C MET A 50 1.76 6.48 -9.82
N GLY A 51 0.43 6.40 -9.94
CA GLY A 51 -0.26 5.15 -10.25
C GLY A 51 -1.76 5.17 -9.96
N ARG A 52 -2.47 4.14 -10.45
CA ARG A 52 -3.91 3.96 -10.19
C ARG A 52 -4.19 3.82 -8.70
N GLU A 53 -5.39 4.23 -8.28
CA GLU A 53 -5.77 4.30 -6.85
C GLU A 53 -5.58 2.96 -6.11
N LYS A 54 -5.97 1.85 -6.73
CA LYS A 54 -5.78 0.51 -6.17
C LYS A 54 -4.30 0.23 -5.89
N LEU A 55 -3.43 0.49 -6.88
CA LEU A 55 -1.99 0.27 -6.75
C LEU A 55 -1.40 1.08 -5.60
N ARG A 56 -1.71 2.38 -5.56
CA ARG A 56 -1.25 3.26 -4.46
C ARG A 56 -1.74 2.77 -3.11
N THR A 57 -3.00 2.31 -3.04
CA THR A 57 -3.60 1.75 -1.83
C THR A 57 -2.89 0.47 -1.37
N ASP A 58 -2.51 -0.39 -2.30
CA ASP A 58 -1.80 -1.64 -1.99
C ASP A 58 -0.36 -1.33 -1.52
N TYR A 59 0.33 -0.37 -2.15
CA TYR A 59 1.64 0.11 -1.70
C TYR A 59 1.61 0.69 -0.28
N ILE A 60 0.62 1.54 0.07
CA ILE A 60 0.55 2.11 1.42
C ILE A 60 0.28 1.03 2.47
N LYS A 61 -0.53 0.00 2.15
CA LYS A 61 -0.74 -1.14 3.05
C LYS A 61 0.54 -1.92 3.29
N LEU A 62 1.32 -2.20 2.24
CA LEU A 62 2.61 -2.87 2.37
C LEU A 62 3.62 -2.04 3.17
N LEU A 63 3.64 -0.73 2.96
CA LEU A 63 4.48 0.17 3.75
C LEU A 63 4.08 0.14 5.23
N LEU A 64 2.78 0.20 5.55
CA LEU A 64 2.29 0.07 6.92
C LEU A 64 2.74 -1.24 7.57
N PHE A 65 2.69 -2.35 6.82
CA PHE A 65 3.18 -3.65 7.30
C PHE A 65 4.69 -3.63 7.62
N ALA A 66 5.51 -3.02 6.75
CA ALA A 66 6.95 -2.85 7.02
C ALA A 66 7.19 -1.97 8.25
N LEU A 67 6.48 -0.85 8.37
CA LEU A 67 6.58 0.08 9.48
C LEU A 67 6.18 -0.55 10.83
N GLN A 68 5.16 -1.41 10.85
CA GLN A 68 4.78 -2.16 12.06
C GLN A 68 5.89 -3.08 12.56
N ARG A 69 6.70 -3.63 11.64
CA ARG A 69 7.89 -4.44 11.97
C ARG A 69 9.11 -3.59 12.36
N LYS A 70 8.96 -2.26 12.39
CA LYS A 70 10.02 -1.27 12.68
C LYS A 70 11.24 -1.38 11.77
N LYS A 71 11.06 -1.87 10.54
CA LYS A 71 12.15 -2.07 9.59
C LYS A 71 11.64 -1.91 8.16
N LEU A 72 12.27 -1.05 7.38
CA LEU A 72 12.04 -0.97 5.95
C LEU A 72 12.75 -2.13 5.24
N VAL A 73 12.05 -2.77 4.31
CA VAL A 73 12.53 -3.96 3.59
C VAL A 73 12.07 -3.91 2.14
N GLY A 74 12.80 -4.63 1.27
CA GLY A 74 12.49 -4.70 -0.16
C GLY A 74 12.57 -3.32 -0.81
N ILE A 75 11.61 -3.00 -1.67
CA ILE A 75 11.54 -1.71 -2.36
C ILE A 75 11.56 -0.51 -1.41
N PHE A 76 11.08 -0.67 -0.17
CA PHE A 76 11.03 0.44 0.79
C PHE A 76 12.38 0.76 1.43
N SER A 77 13.41 -0.08 1.21
CA SER A 77 14.80 0.24 1.56
C SER A 77 15.54 1.02 0.47
N GLU A 78 14.89 1.27 -0.67
CA GLU A 78 15.45 2.03 -1.79
C GLU A 78 14.85 3.44 -1.86
N ASP A 79 15.56 4.35 -2.52
CA ASP A 79 15.12 5.73 -2.69
C ASP A 79 13.94 5.80 -3.69
N PRO A 80 12.76 6.30 -3.28
CA PRO A 80 11.58 6.40 -4.16
C PRO A 80 11.78 7.31 -5.37
N THR A 81 12.79 8.17 -5.40
CA THR A 81 13.09 9.05 -6.55
C THR A 81 13.69 8.31 -7.74
N GLY A 82 14.24 7.11 -7.52
CA GLY A 82 14.75 6.25 -8.61
C GLY A 82 13.66 5.67 -9.51
N TYR A 83 12.40 5.75 -9.09
CA TYR A 83 11.26 5.22 -9.83
C TYR A 83 10.47 6.36 -10.48
N GLU A 84 10.14 6.26 -11.76
CA GLU A 84 9.27 7.27 -12.39
C GLU A 84 7.80 7.13 -11.94
N LYS A 85 7.33 5.88 -11.78
CA LYS A 85 5.98 5.52 -11.32
C LYS A 85 6.05 4.33 -10.37
N LEU A 86 4.95 4.03 -9.68
CA LEU A 86 4.83 2.78 -8.93
C LEU A 86 4.71 1.61 -9.90
N GLU A 87 5.49 0.57 -9.66
CA GLU A 87 5.45 -0.66 -10.45
C GLU A 87 4.22 -1.49 -10.09
N GLU A 88 3.57 -2.05 -11.10
CA GLU A 88 2.45 -2.98 -10.90
C GLU A 88 2.97 -4.27 -10.25
N PHE A 89 2.18 -4.82 -9.33
CA PHE A 89 2.51 -6.12 -8.76
C PHE A 89 2.35 -7.22 -9.81
N PRO A 90 3.20 -8.27 -9.80
CA PRO A 90 3.04 -9.40 -10.69
C PRO A 90 1.66 -10.04 -10.50
N GLU A 91 0.99 -10.41 -11.60
CA GLU A 91 -0.37 -10.97 -11.59
C GLU A 91 -0.52 -12.25 -10.73
N GLU A 92 0.58 -12.94 -10.46
CA GLU A 92 0.65 -14.12 -9.61
C GLU A 92 0.28 -13.84 -8.13
N TYR A 93 0.30 -12.57 -7.72
CA TYR A 93 -0.02 -12.13 -6.36
C TYR A 93 -1.43 -11.54 -6.22
N ASP A 94 -2.31 -11.73 -7.19
CA ASP A 94 -3.71 -11.30 -7.06
C ASP A 94 -4.39 -12.05 -5.89
N GLU A 95 -4.63 -11.32 -4.80
CA GLU A 95 -5.21 -11.79 -3.54
C GLU A 95 -6.53 -12.56 -3.75
N SER A 96 -7.25 -12.24 -4.83
CA SER A 96 -8.50 -12.89 -5.20
C SER A 96 -8.34 -14.34 -5.68
N ARG A 97 -7.18 -14.72 -6.23
CA ARG A 97 -6.89 -16.10 -6.66
C ARG A 97 -6.44 -17.01 -5.53
N GLN A 98 -5.70 -16.49 -4.56
CA GLN A 98 -5.12 -17.32 -3.49
C GLN A 98 -6.16 -17.71 -2.42
N LEU A 99 -7.19 -16.90 -2.18
CA LEU A 99 -8.28 -17.23 -1.24
C LEU A 99 -9.31 -18.21 -1.81
N GLY A 100 -9.45 -18.33 -3.13
CA GLY A 100 -10.33 -19.31 -3.77
C GLY A 100 -9.81 -20.76 -3.74
N GLY A 101 -8.50 -20.95 -3.53
CA GLY A 101 -7.86 -22.27 -3.53
C GLY A 101 -7.96 -23.06 -2.22
N LEU A 102 -8.33 -22.41 -1.11
CA LEU A 102 -8.42 -23.04 0.21
C LEU A 102 -9.80 -23.64 0.54
N VAL A 103 -10.81 -23.40 -0.30
CA VAL A 103 -12.19 -23.90 -0.06
C VAL A 103 -12.46 -25.27 -0.72
N GLN A 104 -11.58 -25.78 -1.58
CA GLN A 104 -11.84 -27.04 -2.31
C GLN A 104 -11.06 -28.29 -1.84
N LYS A 105 -10.17 -28.21 -0.85
CA LYS A 105 -9.46 -29.40 -0.34
C LYS A 105 -10.12 -30.01 0.90
N GLY A 106 -11.41 -30.31 0.77
CA GLY A 106 -12.19 -30.91 1.84
C GLY A 106 -13.35 -31.77 1.35
N THR A 107 -13.16 -32.64 0.35
CA THR A 107 -14.14 -33.69 0.04
C THR A 107 -13.50 -34.90 -0.66
N ILE A 108 -13.43 -36.01 0.10
CA ILE A 108 -13.60 -37.42 -0.28
C ILE A 108 -12.50 -38.09 -1.13
N HIS A 109 -11.84 -39.09 -0.53
CA HIS A 109 -12.06 -40.52 -0.81
C HIS A 109 -11.88 -41.33 0.48
#